data_AF-A0A4S4MN84-F1
#
_entry.id   AF-A0A4S4MN84-F1
#
_cell.length_a   1.000
_cell.length_b   1.000
_cell.length_c   1.000
_cell.angle_alpha   90.00
_cell.angle_beta   90.00
_cell.angle_gamma   90.00
#
_symmetry.space_group_name_H-M   'P 1'
#
loop_
_entity.id
_entity.type
_entity.pdbx_description
1 polymer ?
#
loop_
_entity_poly.entity_id
_entity_poly.type
_entity_poly.pdbx_seq_one_letter_code
_entity_poly.pdbx_strand_id
1 'polypeptide(L)'
;MAAKYHCNLIQVYTKDFAFPNPSMNPEIPTVPGQPGLMCDAVTVDVDWTQTRKILVRHAVNQWQYLGNYQAARVRSLAVEEFSSLAQIVKDTWVEYIIDAKWDSYKALHAKIGLHERYGREASEDELNDALAANEQFLLSPEVVLAAFESGQHRRLAQDFPGWVPPPKLSAEGRKAKAEAKAKAKAKAKSKAKAKAKTKPPAPAPAVVKNEVNEDDEYAPLHPPAHRGTRNVAPNDPSEATVGVRRSCRTVKTLRRYIEIGEDGEEYRDEPMEVE
;
A
#
# COMPACT_ATOMS: atom_id res chain seq x y z
N MET A 1 -20.31 -13.60 11.75
CA MET A 1 -20.24 -13.24 10.32
C MET A 1 -19.33 -12.03 10.19
N ALA A 2 -18.08 -12.21 9.74
CA ALA A 2 -17.14 -11.12 9.57
C ALA A 2 -17.48 -10.34 8.29
N ALA A 3 -17.61 -9.02 8.40
CA ALA A 3 -17.84 -8.16 7.25
C ALA A 3 -16.60 -8.16 6.35
N LYS A 4 -16.72 -8.66 5.13
CA LYS A 4 -15.72 -8.47 4.06
C LYS A 4 -15.79 -7.01 3.63
N TYR A 5 -14.81 -6.20 4.03
CA TYR A 5 -14.71 -4.82 3.56
C TYR A 5 -14.09 -4.80 2.17
N HIS A 6 -14.90 -4.52 1.16
CA HIS A 6 -14.40 -4.12 -0.16
C HIS A 6 -13.93 -2.67 -0.08
N CYS A 7 -12.62 -2.46 0.10
CA CYS A 7 -12.00 -1.18 -0.23
C CYS A 7 -12.00 -1.07 -1.77
N ASN A 8 -13.02 -0.44 -2.34
CA ASN A 8 -12.95 0.02 -3.71
C ASN A 8 -11.81 1.05 -3.78
N LEU A 9 -10.70 0.67 -4.40
CA LEU A 9 -9.60 1.57 -4.75
C LEU A 9 -10.21 2.69 -5.59
N ILE A 10 -10.30 3.91 -5.04
CA ILE A 10 -10.54 5.10 -5.85
C ILE A 10 -9.30 5.26 -6.72
N GLN A 11 -9.32 4.67 -7.92
CA GLN A 11 -8.31 4.90 -8.95
C GLN A 11 -8.62 6.24 -9.62
N VAL A 12 -8.37 7.33 -8.90
CA VAL A 12 -8.08 8.58 -9.59
C VAL A 12 -6.66 8.41 -10.10
N TYR A 13 -6.51 8.33 -11.42
CA TYR A 13 -5.20 8.28 -12.09
C TYR A 13 -4.51 9.64 -11.98
N THR A 14 -4.19 10.08 -10.76
CA THR A 14 -3.25 11.17 -10.58
C THR A 14 -1.87 10.58 -10.84
N LYS A 15 -1.33 10.80 -12.05
CA LYS A 15 0.00 10.31 -12.49
C LYS A 15 1.12 10.61 -11.49
N ASP A 16 0.92 11.61 -10.64
CA ASP A 16 1.89 12.10 -9.67
C ASP A 16 1.82 11.44 -8.28
N PHE A 17 0.83 10.61 -7.97
CA PHE A 17 0.66 10.07 -6.61
C PHE A 17 0.90 8.56 -6.57
N ALA A 18 1.59 8.10 -5.53
CA ALA A 18 1.72 6.69 -5.21
C ALA A 18 1.27 6.41 -3.78
N PHE A 19 0.53 5.31 -3.63
CA PHE A 19 -0.18 4.91 -2.41
C PHE A 19 0.32 3.55 -1.91
N PRO A 20 1.59 3.42 -1.51
CA PRO A 20 2.13 2.13 -1.10
C PRO A 20 1.43 1.62 0.16
N ASN A 21 1.18 0.31 0.18
CA ASN A 21 0.59 -0.38 1.34
C ASN A 21 1.71 -0.95 2.23
N PRO A 22 1.85 -0.51 3.50
CA PRO A 22 2.88 -1.04 4.40
C PRO A 22 2.79 -2.54 4.64
N SER A 23 1.58 -3.13 4.57
CA SER A 23 1.40 -4.58 4.73
C SER A 23 2.01 -5.39 3.59
N MET A 24 2.14 -4.81 2.40
CA MET A 24 2.79 -5.43 1.25
C MET A 24 4.25 -5.02 1.11
N ASN A 25 4.59 -3.80 1.53
CA ASN A 25 5.93 -3.25 1.36
C ASN A 25 6.42 -2.76 2.73
N PRO A 26 7.05 -3.64 3.53
CA PRO A 26 7.46 -3.29 4.90
C PRO A 26 8.56 -2.23 4.94
N GLU A 27 9.34 -2.09 3.86
CA GLU A 27 10.49 -1.18 3.75
C GLU A 27 10.11 0.18 3.16
N ILE A 28 8.83 0.57 3.16
CA ILE A 28 8.41 1.89 2.68
C ILE A 28 8.84 3.00 3.66
N PRO A 29 8.97 4.25 3.19
CA PRO A 29 9.26 5.37 4.08
C PRO A 29 8.20 5.47 5.19
N THR A 30 8.64 5.66 6.44
CA THR A 30 7.72 5.89 7.58
C THR A 30 7.79 7.33 8.09
N VAL A 31 8.84 8.07 7.71
CA VAL A 31 8.99 9.49 8.01
C VAL A 31 9.38 10.27 6.75
N PRO A 32 9.01 11.57 6.64
CA PRO A 32 9.38 12.38 5.49
C PRO A 32 10.90 12.43 5.25
N GLY A 33 11.31 12.23 4.00
CA GLY A 33 12.71 12.19 3.55
C GLY A 33 13.45 10.88 3.83
N GLN A 34 12.80 9.85 4.38
CA GLN A 34 13.39 8.53 4.54
C GLN A 34 13.36 7.77 3.21
N PRO A 35 14.46 7.15 2.74
CA PRO A 35 14.38 6.27 1.59
C PRO A 35 13.55 5.03 1.91
N GLY A 36 12.93 4.42 0.90
CA GLY A 36 12.24 3.15 1.07
C GLY A 36 12.20 2.35 -0.22
N LEU A 37 11.77 1.09 -0.10
CA LEU A 37 11.66 0.16 -1.20
C LEU A 37 10.19 -0.14 -1.47
N MET A 38 9.80 -0.02 -2.75
CA MET A 38 8.51 -0.45 -3.24
C MET A 38 8.75 -1.58 -4.23
N CYS A 39 8.30 -2.77 -3.86
CA CYS A 39 8.40 -3.95 -4.69
C CYS A 39 7.10 -4.10 -5.49
N ASP A 40 7.22 -4.49 -6.75
CA ASP A 40 6.11 -4.83 -7.64
C ASP A 40 6.40 -6.20 -8.26
N ALA A 41 5.34 -6.98 -8.51
CA ALA A 41 5.44 -8.27 -9.16
C ALA A 41 5.62 -8.14 -10.68
N VAL A 42 5.19 -7.01 -11.26
CA VAL A 42 5.27 -6.77 -12.70
C VAL A 42 6.08 -5.51 -12.98
N THR A 43 6.98 -5.62 -13.96
CA THR A 43 7.68 -4.45 -14.50
C THR A 43 6.73 -3.70 -15.42
N VAL A 44 6.22 -2.56 -14.94
CA VAL A 44 5.52 -1.60 -15.80
C VAL A 44 6.55 -0.59 -16.30
N ASP A 45 6.45 -0.20 -17.57
CA ASP A 45 7.20 0.91 -18.16
C ASP A 45 6.75 2.23 -17.53
N VAL A 46 7.21 2.46 -16.32
CA VAL A 46 7.00 3.66 -15.55
C VAL A 46 8.15 4.60 -15.86
N ASP A 47 7.82 5.86 -16.12
CA ASP A 47 8.83 6.92 -16.13
C ASP A 47 9.38 7.13 -14.71
N TRP A 48 10.52 6.51 -14.44
CA TRP A 48 11.23 6.61 -13.15
C TRP A 48 11.86 7.99 -12.95
N THR A 49 11.94 8.84 -13.97
CA THR A 49 12.51 10.20 -13.83
C THR A 49 11.55 11.16 -13.13
N GLN A 50 10.24 10.85 -13.15
CA GLN A 50 9.22 11.69 -12.56
C GLN A 50 9.23 11.63 -11.03
N THR A 51 9.17 12.81 -10.41
CA THR A 51 8.96 12.93 -8.96
C THR A 51 7.52 12.60 -8.61
N ARG A 52 7.31 11.73 -7.62
CA ARG A 52 5.99 11.28 -7.17
C ARG A 52 5.71 11.69 -5.72
N LYS A 53 4.48 12.09 -5.46
CA LYS A 53 3.91 12.34 -4.13
C LYS A 53 3.60 11.01 -3.47
N ILE A 54 4.27 10.70 -2.36
CA ILE A 54 4.05 9.44 -1.62
C ILE A 54 3.06 9.68 -0.47
N LEU A 55 1.95 8.95 -0.49
CA LEU A 55 0.98 8.91 0.60
C LEU A 55 0.93 7.50 1.17
N VAL A 56 1.37 7.35 2.41
CA VAL A 56 1.38 6.06 3.11
C VAL A 56 0.13 5.95 3.97
N ARG A 57 -0.50 4.77 3.91
CA ARG A 57 -1.63 4.46 4.78
C ARG A 57 -1.13 4.07 6.17
N HIS A 58 -1.58 4.77 7.21
CA HIS A 58 -1.30 4.40 8.60
C HIS A 58 -2.43 3.59 9.23
N ALA A 59 -3.68 3.92 8.89
CA ALA A 59 -4.86 3.23 9.38
C ALA A 59 -5.99 3.29 8.35
N VAL A 60 -7.17 2.78 8.70
CA VAL A 60 -8.38 2.93 7.88
C VAL A 60 -8.73 4.43 7.78
N ASN A 61 -8.81 4.95 6.57
CA ASN A 61 -9.07 6.37 6.26
C ASN A 61 -8.02 7.36 6.81
N GLN A 62 -6.83 6.90 7.19
CA GLN A 62 -5.73 7.77 7.62
C GLN A 62 -4.54 7.59 6.69
N TRP A 63 -4.22 8.66 5.97
CA TRP A 63 -3.12 8.73 5.02
C TRP A 63 -2.16 9.83 5.45
N GLN A 64 -0.87 9.58 5.37
CA GLN A 64 0.17 10.55 5.64
C GLN A 64 0.95 10.85 4.36
N TYR A 65 0.98 12.12 3.98
CA TYR A 65 1.88 12.58 2.94
C TYR A 65 3.32 12.63 3.47
N LEU A 66 4.22 11.90 2.81
CA LEU A 66 5.63 11.80 3.23
C LEU A 66 6.57 12.66 2.39
N GLY A 67 6.07 13.28 1.33
CA GLY A 67 6.84 14.17 0.46
C GLY A 67 6.87 13.73 -1.00
N ASN A 68 7.73 14.43 -1.73
CA ASN A 68 8.03 14.24 -3.14
C ASN A 68 9.27 13.36 -3.28
N TYR A 69 9.13 12.17 -3.86
CA TYR A 69 10.21 11.20 -4.02
C TYR A 69 10.52 10.98 -5.49
N GLN A 70 11.81 10.90 -5.81
CA GLN A 70 12.27 10.37 -7.08
C GLN A 70 12.43 8.86 -6.94
N ALA A 71 11.80 8.11 -7.83
CA ALA A 71 11.93 6.67 -7.85
C ALA A 71 13.17 6.28 -8.66
N ALA A 72 13.86 5.22 -8.25
CA ALA A 72 14.98 4.66 -9.01
C ALA A 72 14.77 3.15 -9.11
N ARG A 73 15.01 2.59 -10.29
CA ARG A 73 14.96 1.13 -10.46
C ARG A 73 16.09 0.49 -9.67
N VAL A 74 15.73 -0.47 -8.83
CA VAL A 74 16.65 -1.28 -8.03
C VAL A 74 16.66 -2.70 -8.61
N ARG A 75 17.69 -3.50 -8.27
CA ARG A 75 17.69 -4.92 -8.60
C ARG A 75 16.44 -5.60 -8.06
N SER A 76 15.93 -6.59 -8.78
CA SER A 76 14.82 -7.41 -8.27
C SER A 76 15.24 -8.16 -7.01
N LEU A 77 14.25 -8.48 -6.19
CA LEU A 77 14.44 -9.28 -4.98
C LEU A 77 15.00 -10.66 -5.36
N ALA A 78 16.05 -11.09 -4.67
CA ALA A 78 16.56 -12.44 -4.83
C ALA A 78 15.57 -13.45 -4.22
N VAL A 79 15.64 -14.71 -4.66
CA VAL A 79 14.79 -15.79 -4.15
C VAL A 79 14.92 -15.90 -2.63
N GLU A 80 16.15 -15.91 -2.11
CA GLU A 80 16.44 -15.97 -0.68
C GLU A 80 15.85 -14.78 0.09
N GLU A 81 15.90 -13.59 -0.51
CA GLU A 81 15.34 -12.38 0.10
C GLU A 81 13.82 -12.44 0.13
N PHE A 82 13.18 -12.91 -0.95
CA PHE A 82 11.74 -13.15 -0.98
C PHE A 82 11.32 -14.20 0.05
N SER A 83 12.02 -15.33 0.12
CA SER A 83 11.78 -16.38 1.11
C SER A 83 11.97 -15.90 2.55
N SER A 84 12.83 -14.90 2.77
CA SER A 84 13.06 -14.28 4.09
C SER A 84 11.96 -13.30 4.52
N LEU A 85 11.06 -12.89 3.62
CA LEU A 85 9.93 -12.04 3.97
C LEU A 85 8.98 -12.77 4.93
N ALA A 86 8.34 -12.01 5.82
CA ALA A 86 7.33 -12.56 6.70
C ALA A 86 6.17 -13.18 5.90
N GLN A 87 5.66 -14.34 6.36
CA GLN A 87 4.63 -15.09 5.64
C GLN A 87 3.40 -14.23 5.32
N ILE A 88 2.97 -13.38 6.26
CA ILE A 88 1.85 -12.45 6.06
C ILE A 88 2.05 -11.50 4.86
N VAL A 89 3.29 -11.07 4.60
CA VAL A 89 3.61 -10.20 3.45
C VAL A 89 3.50 -11.01 2.16
N LYS A 90 4.04 -12.24 2.15
CA LYS A 90 3.96 -13.16 1.01
C LYS A 90 2.51 -13.52 0.67
N ASP A 91 1.68 -13.84 1.67
CA ASP A 91 0.26 -14.15 1.49
C ASP A 91 -0.49 -12.94 0.92
N THR A 92 -0.25 -11.74 1.45
CA THR A 92 -0.87 -10.50 0.94
C THR A 92 -0.47 -10.23 -0.52
N TRP A 93 0.80 -10.51 -0.87
CA TRP A 93 1.29 -10.40 -2.24
C TRP A 93 0.59 -11.37 -3.18
N VAL A 94 0.49 -12.65 -2.78
CA VAL A 94 -0.17 -13.70 -3.55
C VAL A 94 -1.65 -13.36 -3.79
N GLU A 95 -2.37 -12.96 -2.74
CA GLU A 95 -3.77 -12.52 -2.86
C GLU A 95 -3.90 -11.35 -3.83
N TYR A 96 -3.04 -10.33 -3.69
CA TYR A 96 -3.03 -9.17 -4.57
C TYR A 96 -2.77 -9.54 -6.03
N ILE A 97 -1.78 -10.41 -6.27
CA ILE A 97 -1.43 -10.87 -7.62
C ILE A 97 -2.63 -11.57 -8.24
N ILE A 98 -3.29 -12.48 -7.52
CA ILE A 98 -4.46 -13.23 -8.02
C ILE A 98 -5.64 -12.30 -8.32
N ASP A 99 -5.90 -11.33 -7.45
CA ASP A 99 -7.02 -10.39 -7.60
C ASP A 99 -6.79 -9.32 -8.67
N ALA A 100 -5.54 -9.05 -9.06
CA ALA A 100 -5.19 -8.03 -10.02
C ALA A 100 -5.66 -8.39 -11.45
N LYS A 101 -6.45 -7.50 -12.06
CA LYS A 101 -7.07 -7.70 -13.39
C LYS A 101 -6.40 -6.94 -14.53
N TRP A 102 -5.27 -6.29 -14.27
CA TRP A 102 -4.55 -5.51 -15.27
C TRP A 102 -3.84 -6.42 -16.29
N ASP A 103 -3.69 -5.95 -17.52
CA ASP A 103 -3.10 -6.77 -18.60
C ASP A 103 -1.67 -7.22 -18.30
N SER A 104 -0.91 -6.39 -17.57
CA SER A 104 0.43 -6.73 -17.09
C SER A 104 0.42 -7.93 -16.13
N TYR A 105 -0.62 -8.04 -15.29
CA TYR A 105 -0.83 -9.17 -14.39
C TYR A 105 -1.38 -10.40 -15.11
N LYS A 106 -2.19 -10.24 -16.17
CA LYS A 106 -2.62 -11.36 -17.01
C LYS A 106 -1.42 -12.07 -17.65
N ALA A 107 -0.45 -11.31 -18.15
CA ALA A 107 0.80 -11.87 -18.69
C ALA A 107 1.58 -12.63 -17.61
N LEU A 108 1.64 -12.10 -16.38
CA LEU A 108 2.24 -12.80 -15.25
C LEU A 108 1.50 -14.11 -14.93
N HIS A 109 0.16 -14.08 -14.86
CA HIS A 109 -0.66 -15.27 -14.59
C HIS A 109 -0.47 -16.34 -15.65
N ALA A 110 -0.46 -15.95 -16.93
CA ALA A 110 -0.24 -16.86 -18.04
C ALA A 110 1.15 -17.53 -17.95
N LYS A 111 2.19 -16.77 -17.62
CA LYS A 111 3.53 -17.35 -17.41
C LYS A 111 3.55 -18.38 -16.28
N ILE A 112 2.96 -18.07 -15.12
CA ILE A 112 2.88 -19.01 -13.99
C ILE A 112 2.07 -20.25 -14.38
N GLY A 113 0.90 -20.07 -14.99
CA GLY A 113 0.00 -21.17 -15.35
C GLY A 113 0.56 -22.08 -16.44
N LEU A 114 1.20 -21.52 -17.47
CA LEU A 114 1.87 -22.30 -18.50
C LEU A 114 3.09 -23.05 -17.94
N HIS A 115 3.83 -22.42 -17.02
CA HIS A 115 4.94 -23.09 -16.34
C HIS A 115 4.44 -24.29 -15.53
N GLU A 116 3.38 -24.13 -14.75
CA GLU A 116 2.76 -25.24 -13.99
C GLU A 116 2.28 -26.36 -14.92
N ARG A 117 1.69 -26.01 -16.08
CA ARG A 117 1.17 -26.99 -17.05
C ARG A 117 2.27 -27.77 -17.77
N TYR A 118 3.38 -27.12 -18.12
CA TYR A 118 4.43 -27.73 -18.94
C TYR A 118 5.65 -28.19 -18.14
N GLY A 119 5.79 -27.75 -16.88
CA GLY A 119 6.99 -28.00 -16.07
C GLY A 119 8.27 -27.34 -16.62
N ARG A 120 8.13 -26.34 -17.49
CA ARG A 120 9.22 -25.57 -18.11
C ARG A 120 8.80 -24.13 -18.38
N GLU A 121 9.76 -23.27 -18.69
CA GLU A 121 9.49 -21.91 -19.15
C GLU A 121 8.75 -21.93 -20.50
N ALA A 122 7.63 -21.20 -20.58
CA ALA A 122 6.84 -21.05 -21.78
C ALA A 122 7.59 -20.20 -22.82
N SER A 123 7.45 -20.54 -24.10
CA SER A 123 7.97 -19.69 -25.17
C SER A 123 7.15 -18.40 -25.31
N GLU A 124 7.71 -17.39 -25.97
CA GLU A 124 6.97 -16.15 -26.24
C GLU A 124 5.74 -16.39 -27.10
N ASP A 125 5.81 -17.31 -28.07
CA ASP A 125 4.67 -17.70 -28.91
C ASP A 125 3.57 -18.38 -28.08
N GLU A 126 3.92 -19.33 -27.20
CA GLU A 126 2.96 -19.99 -26.30
C GLU A 126 2.27 -18.99 -25.37
N LEU A 127 3.02 -18.00 -24.88
CA LEU A 127 2.47 -16.93 -24.05
C LEU A 127 1.54 -16.02 -24.84
N ASN A 128 1.93 -15.62 -26.05
CA ASN A 128 1.12 -14.77 -26.92
C ASN A 128 -0.17 -15.48 -27.34
N ASP A 129 -0.11 -16.77 -27.67
CA ASP A 129 -1.27 -17.59 -28.00
C ASP A 129 -2.24 -17.69 -26.81
N ALA A 130 -1.72 -17.94 -25.60
CA ALA A 130 -2.52 -17.98 -24.37
C ALA A 130 -3.19 -16.63 -24.06
N LEU A 131 -2.47 -15.51 -24.27
CA LEU A 131 -3.01 -14.17 -24.10
C LEU A 131 -4.06 -13.82 -25.16
N ALA A 132 -3.85 -14.23 -26.41
CA ALA A 132 -4.80 -14.03 -27.52
C ALA A 132 -6.08 -14.85 -27.33
N ALA A 133 -5.96 -16.07 -26.79
CA ALA A 133 -7.10 -16.91 -26.41
C ALA A 133 -7.86 -16.38 -25.18
N ASN A 134 -7.30 -15.38 -24.47
CA ASN A 134 -7.83 -14.83 -23.22
C ASN A 134 -8.11 -15.95 -22.21
N GLU A 135 -7.22 -16.95 -22.15
CA GLU A 135 -7.32 -18.05 -21.20
C GLU A 135 -7.23 -17.50 -19.77
N GLN A 136 -8.26 -17.76 -18.97
CA GLN A 136 -8.25 -17.41 -17.56
C GLN A 136 -7.51 -18.50 -16.80
N PHE A 137 -6.26 -18.21 -16.44
CA PHE A 137 -5.48 -19.08 -15.56
C PHE A 137 -6.01 -18.98 -14.13
N LEU A 138 -6.78 -19.98 -13.71
CA LEU A 138 -7.22 -20.12 -12.33
C LEU A 138 -6.05 -20.59 -11.47
N LEU A 139 -5.24 -19.65 -10.98
CA LEU A 139 -4.09 -19.94 -10.15
C LEU A 139 -4.50 -20.12 -8.68
N SER A 140 -4.03 -21.20 -8.08
CA SER A 140 -4.07 -21.39 -6.63
C SER A 140 -3.05 -20.46 -5.96
N PRO A 141 -3.34 -19.89 -4.77
CA PRO A 141 -2.36 -19.17 -3.96
C PRO A 141 -1.04 -19.93 -3.75
N GLU A 142 -1.13 -21.25 -3.57
CA GLU A 142 0.04 -22.11 -3.35
C GLU A 142 0.95 -22.16 -4.59
N VAL A 143 0.36 -22.21 -5.79
CA VAL A 143 1.10 -22.23 -7.07
C VAL A 143 1.82 -20.90 -7.28
N VAL A 144 1.15 -19.77 -7.03
CA VAL A 144 1.78 -18.45 -7.13
C VAL A 144 2.93 -18.34 -6.13
N LEU A 145 2.71 -18.69 -4.87
CA LEU A 145 3.75 -18.64 -3.84
C LEU A 145 4.97 -19.50 -4.22
N ALA A 146 4.74 -20.75 -4.64
CA ALA A 146 5.80 -21.66 -5.06
C ALA A 146 6.58 -21.14 -6.28
N ALA A 147 5.92 -20.46 -7.22
CA ALA A 147 6.59 -19.86 -8.38
C ALA A 147 7.58 -18.74 -7.98
N PHE A 148 7.24 -17.93 -6.97
CA PHE A 148 8.15 -16.91 -6.44
C PHE A 148 9.27 -17.52 -5.58
N GLU A 149 8.96 -18.51 -4.73
CA GLU A 149 9.95 -19.17 -3.87
C GLU A 149 10.94 -20.06 -4.63
N SER A 150 10.54 -20.59 -5.79
CA SER A 150 11.45 -21.31 -6.69
C SER A 150 12.30 -20.39 -7.57
N GLY A 151 11.95 -19.10 -7.66
CA GLY A 151 12.63 -18.15 -8.52
C GLY A 151 12.39 -18.38 -10.02
N GLN A 152 11.31 -19.05 -10.41
CA GLN A 152 10.97 -19.29 -11.82
C GLN A 152 10.84 -17.98 -12.62
N HIS A 153 10.53 -16.86 -11.95
CA HIS A 153 10.44 -15.53 -12.56
C HIS A 153 11.73 -14.69 -12.54
N ARG A 154 12.89 -15.28 -12.20
CA ARG A 154 14.14 -14.53 -11.96
C ARG A 154 14.80 -13.95 -13.23
N ARG A 155 14.32 -14.30 -14.43
CA ARG A 155 14.92 -13.84 -15.70
C ARG A 155 14.89 -12.33 -15.92
N LEU A 156 14.07 -11.56 -15.20
CA LEU A 156 14.07 -10.09 -15.29
C LEU A 156 15.16 -9.40 -14.44
N ALA A 157 15.88 -10.15 -13.60
CA ALA A 157 16.81 -9.60 -12.60
C ALA A 157 18.29 -9.64 -13.00
N GLN A 158 18.65 -10.43 -14.01
CA GLN A 158 20.06 -10.68 -14.37
C GLN A 158 20.75 -9.48 -15.04
N ASP A 159 19.99 -8.46 -15.47
CA ASP A 159 20.54 -7.33 -16.23
C ASP A 159 21.05 -6.14 -15.39
N PHE A 160 20.99 -6.19 -14.04
CA PHE A 160 21.36 -5.04 -13.20
C PHE A 160 22.28 -5.38 -12.02
N PRO A 161 23.59 -5.65 -12.25
CA PRO A 161 24.57 -5.96 -11.20
C PRO A 161 24.98 -4.76 -10.31
N GLY A 162 24.44 -3.55 -10.52
CA GLY A 162 24.97 -2.31 -9.95
C GLY A 162 24.37 -1.81 -8.63
N TRP A 163 23.30 -2.40 -8.11
CA TRP A 163 22.72 -1.89 -6.85
C TRP A 163 23.44 -2.45 -5.63
N VAL A 164 24.28 -1.61 -5.02
CA VAL A 164 24.90 -1.86 -3.72
C VAL A 164 23.99 -1.23 -2.65
N PRO A 165 23.48 -1.99 -1.68
CA PRO A 165 22.71 -1.42 -0.57
C PRO A 165 23.53 -0.30 0.09
N PRO A 166 22.90 0.84 0.45
CA PRO A 166 23.63 1.95 1.05
C PRO A 166 24.41 1.44 2.27
N PRO A 167 25.74 1.67 2.33
CA PRO A 167 26.57 1.11 3.37
C PRO A 167 26.01 1.49 4.72
N LYS A 168 25.90 0.51 5.62
CA LYS A 168 25.48 0.76 7.00
C LYS A 168 26.39 1.86 7.55
N LEU A 169 25.82 3.04 7.83
CA LEU A 169 26.59 4.16 8.39
C LEU A 169 27.37 3.64 9.59
N SER A 170 28.68 3.85 9.58
CA SER A 170 29.58 3.49 10.68
C SER A 170 29.08 4.12 11.98
N ALA A 171 29.49 3.59 13.14
CA ALA A 171 29.10 4.15 14.43
C ALA A 171 29.43 5.67 14.51
N GLU A 172 30.55 6.09 13.92
CA GLU A 172 30.94 7.50 13.77
C GLU A 172 30.02 8.28 12.84
N GLY A 173 29.64 7.71 11.69
CA GLY A 173 28.67 8.32 10.77
C GLY A 173 27.29 8.49 11.40
N ARG A 174 26.85 7.53 12.23
CA ARG A 174 25.61 7.64 13.01
C ARG A 174 25.69 8.75 14.04
N LYS A 175 26.84 8.90 14.73
CA LYS A 175 27.07 9.97 15.71
C LYS A 175 27.10 11.35 15.05
N ALA A 176 27.79 11.50 13.93
CA ALA A 176 27.84 12.75 13.16
C ALA A 176 26.45 13.16 12.63
N LYS A 177 25.66 12.20 12.11
CA LYS A 177 24.28 12.46 11.65
C LYS A 177 23.36 12.84 12.81
N ALA A 178 23.54 12.23 13.99
CA ALA A 178 22.80 12.60 15.20
C ALA A 178 23.16 14.01 15.69
N GLU A 179 24.45 14.38 15.71
CA GLU A 179 24.90 15.72 16.09
C GLU A 179 24.44 16.80 15.10
N ALA A 180 24.48 16.53 13.79
CA ALA A 180 23.96 17.45 12.78
C ALA A 180 22.45 17.68 12.96
N LYS A 181 21.68 16.62 13.25
CA LYS A 181 20.24 16.71 13.52
C LYS A 181 19.94 17.48 14.82
N ALA A 182 20.78 17.34 15.85
CA ALA A 182 20.67 18.10 17.10
C ALA A 182 20.95 19.60 16.88
N LYS A 183 22.01 19.95 16.14
CA LYS A 183 22.36 21.34 15.80
C LYS A 183 21.28 22.02 14.95
N ALA A 184 20.67 21.30 14.00
CA ALA A 184 19.55 21.81 13.19
C ALA A 184 18.30 22.12 14.05
N LYS A 185 17.95 21.23 14.99
CA LYS A 185 16.84 21.47 15.93
C LYS A 185 17.09 22.66 16.87
N ALA A 186 18.33 22.88 17.31
CA ALA A 186 18.69 24.02 18.15
C ALA A 186 18.52 25.37 17.42
N LYS A 187 18.92 25.45 16.14
CA LYS A 187 18.71 26.66 15.31
C LYS A 187 17.23 26.92 14.99
N ALA A 188 16.40 25.89 14.90
CA ALA A 188 14.96 26.07 14.70
C ALA A 188 14.26 26.67 15.93
N LYS A 189 14.66 26.27 17.15
CA LYS A 189 14.08 26.80 18.40
C LYS A 189 14.45 28.27 18.67
N SER A 190 15.63 28.74 18.28
CA SER A 190 16.03 30.15 18.47
C SER A 190 15.29 31.11 17.54
N LYS A 191 14.89 30.67 16.34
CA LYS A 191 14.14 31.50 15.38
C LYS A 191 12.65 31.65 15.75
N ALA A 192 12.08 30.69 16.48
CA ALA A 192 10.70 30.77 16.97
C ALA A 192 10.53 31.79 18.12
N LYS A 193 11.54 32.02 18.96
CA LYS A 193 11.46 32.93 20.11
C LYS A 193 11.55 34.42 19.72
N ALA A 194 12.03 34.74 18.50
CA ALA A 194 12.15 36.12 18.01
C ALA A 194 10.84 36.68 17.40
N LYS A 195 9.85 35.84 17.07
CA LYS A 195 8.57 36.29 16.48
C LYS A 195 7.41 36.47 17.48
N ALA A 196 7.65 36.31 18.78
CA ALA A 196 6.60 36.37 19.81
C ALA A 196 6.41 37.76 20.46
N LYS A 197 7.03 38.84 19.98
CA LYS A 197 7.00 40.16 20.65
C LYS A 197 6.13 41.24 20.00
N THR A 198 5.37 40.94 18.95
CA THR A 198 4.45 41.90 18.31
C THR A 198 3.16 41.18 17.89
N LYS A 199 2.29 40.89 18.86
CA LYS A 199 0.89 40.60 18.58
C LYS A 199 0.02 41.51 19.46
N PRO A 200 -0.87 42.35 18.88
CA PRO A 200 -1.81 43.16 19.63
C PRO A 200 -2.82 42.28 20.40
N PRO A 201 -3.38 42.78 21.51
CA PRO A 201 -4.31 42.03 22.36
C PRO A 201 -5.59 41.69 21.60
N ALA A 202 -5.95 40.40 21.59
CA ALA A 202 -7.19 39.90 21.00
C ALA A 202 -8.39 40.13 21.95
N PRO A 203 -9.59 40.36 21.41
CA PRO A 203 -10.83 40.55 22.18
C PRO A 203 -11.27 39.27 22.90
N ALA A 204 -12.02 39.46 23.99
CA ALA A 204 -12.41 38.43 24.96
C ALA A 204 -13.18 37.24 24.33
N PRO A 205 -12.90 35.99 24.75
CA PRO A 205 -13.57 34.81 24.22
C PRO A 205 -14.98 34.63 24.83
N ALA A 206 -15.94 34.36 23.96
CA ALA A 206 -17.26 33.86 24.35
C ALA A 206 -17.13 32.42 24.90
N VAL A 207 -17.81 32.19 26.02
CA VAL A 207 -17.88 30.92 26.75
C VAL A 207 -18.62 29.88 25.90
N VAL A 208 -17.90 28.95 25.30
CA VAL A 208 -18.46 27.72 24.73
C VAL A 208 -18.23 26.60 25.73
N LYS A 209 -19.33 26.09 26.30
CA LYS A 209 -19.35 24.89 27.13
C LYS A 209 -19.18 23.68 26.22
N ASN A 210 -18.05 22.99 26.31
CA ASN A 210 -17.89 21.67 25.73
C ASN A 210 -18.13 20.64 26.83
N GLU A 211 -19.15 19.82 26.62
CA GLU A 211 -19.45 18.63 27.42
C GLU A 211 -18.34 17.59 27.23
N VAL A 212 -17.91 17.06 28.37
CA VAL A 212 -16.91 16.01 28.52
C VAL A 212 -17.58 14.68 28.15
N ASN A 213 -17.18 14.05 27.05
CA ASN A 213 -17.40 12.63 26.84
C ASN A 213 -16.15 11.88 27.36
N GLU A 214 -16.25 11.42 28.59
CA GLU A 214 -15.42 10.36 29.16
C GLU A 214 -16.08 9.04 28.79
N ASP A 215 -15.53 8.30 27.83
CA ASP A 215 -15.75 6.86 27.62
C ASP A 215 -14.81 6.37 26.52
N ASP A 216 -13.54 6.14 26.85
CA ASP A 216 -12.64 5.30 26.03
C ASP A 216 -11.61 4.63 26.94
N GLU A 217 -12.12 3.77 27.81
CA GLU A 217 -11.34 2.82 28.60
C GLU A 217 -10.92 1.63 27.72
N TYR A 218 -9.74 1.72 27.12
CA TYR A 218 -9.17 0.63 26.31
C TYR A 218 -8.54 -0.43 27.20
N ALA A 219 -9.27 -1.52 27.45
CA ALA A 219 -8.76 -2.73 28.09
C ALA A 219 -7.79 -3.50 27.15
N PRO A 220 -6.71 -4.12 27.68
CA PRO A 220 -5.82 -4.98 26.88
C PRO A 220 -6.52 -6.27 26.46
N LEU A 221 -6.51 -6.57 25.15
CA LEU A 221 -7.01 -7.80 24.58
C LEU A 221 -6.19 -9.00 25.06
N HIS A 222 -6.74 -9.78 25.99
CA HIS A 222 -6.31 -11.16 26.22
C HIS A 222 -6.80 -12.05 25.07
N PRO A 223 -5.99 -13.03 24.61
CA PRO A 223 -6.45 -14.00 23.62
C PRO A 223 -7.52 -14.93 24.24
N PRO A 224 -8.58 -15.29 23.49
CA PRO A 224 -9.60 -16.21 23.98
C PRO A 224 -9.04 -17.62 24.13
N ALA A 225 -9.37 -18.26 25.25
CA ALA A 225 -9.06 -19.65 25.54
C ALA A 225 -9.67 -20.59 24.49
N HIS A 226 -8.86 -21.52 23.98
CA HIS A 226 -9.29 -22.60 23.09
C HIS A 226 -10.38 -23.44 23.74
N ARG A 227 -11.57 -23.46 23.14
CA ARG A 227 -12.67 -24.34 23.52
C ARG A 227 -12.52 -25.67 22.79
N GLY A 228 -12.47 -26.75 23.56
CA GLY A 228 -12.16 -28.11 23.12
C GLY A 228 -13.03 -28.62 21.97
N THR A 229 -12.37 -29.37 21.10
CA THR A 229 -12.95 -30.16 20.00
C THR A 229 -13.87 -31.23 20.56
N ARG A 230 -15.16 -31.15 20.21
CA ARG A 230 -16.13 -32.25 20.38
C ARG A 230 -16.11 -33.07 19.10
N ASN A 231 -15.76 -34.35 19.22
CA ASN A 231 -15.88 -35.36 18.17
C ASN A 231 -17.36 -35.52 17.80
N VAL A 232 -17.69 -35.37 16.51
CA VAL A 232 -18.99 -35.74 15.95
C VAL A 232 -18.73 -36.68 14.76
N ALA A 233 -19.30 -37.88 14.87
CA ALA A 233 -19.26 -38.96 13.89
C ALA A 233 -20.15 -38.64 12.66
N PRO A 234 -19.97 -39.33 11.52
CA PRO A 234 -20.65 -39.02 10.27
C PRO A 234 -22.05 -39.65 10.22
N ASN A 235 -23.07 -38.86 9.90
CA ASN A 235 -24.39 -39.35 9.50
C ASN A 235 -24.80 -38.75 8.14
N ASP A 236 -24.96 -39.66 7.19
CA ASP A 236 -26.01 -39.82 6.16
C ASP A 236 -26.66 -38.58 5.49
N PRO A 237 -26.63 -38.48 4.13
CA PRO A 237 -27.23 -37.39 3.38
C PRO A 237 -28.61 -37.77 2.80
N SER A 238 -29.69 -37.35 3.43
CA SER A 238 -30.96 -37.12 2.73
C SER A 238 -31.81 -36.11 3.49
N GLU A 239 -31.87 -34.87 3.00
CA GLU A 239 -33.11 -34.10 2.90
C GLU A 239 -32.85 -32.71 2.30
N ALA A 240 -33.50 -32.47 1.16
CA ALA A 240 -33.59 -31.17 0.53
C ALA A 240 -34.57 -30.29 1.31
N THR A 241 -34.16 -29.08 1.70
CA THR A 241 -35.09 -28.03 2.09
C THR A 241 -34.77 -26.70 1.42
N VAL A 242 -35.80 -26.18 0.76
CA VAL A 242 -35.87 -24.92 0.03
C VAL A 242 -35.80 -23.76 1.02
N GLY A 243 -34.76 -22.92 0.87
CA GLY A 243 -34.51 -21.76 1.73
C GLY A 243 -34.76 -20.42 1.03
N VAL A 244 -35.69 -19.66 1.59
CA VAL A 244 -36.21 -18.34 1.20
C VAL A 244 -35.12 -17.27 1.02
N ARG A 245 -35.09 -16.61 -0.14
CA ARG A 245 -34.25 -15.42 -0.43
C ARG A 245 -34.76 -14.20 0.32
N ARG A 246 -34.02 -13.70 1.32
CA ARG A 246 -34.25 -12.37 1.91
C ARG A 246 -33.50 -11.31 1.10
N SER A 247 -34.27 -10.39 0.52
CA SER A 247 -33.80 -9.19 -0.17
C SER A 247 -33.31 -8.17 0.86
N CYS A 248 -32.00 -7.95 0.94
CA CYS A 248 -31.41 -6.87 1.73
C CYS A 248 -31.33 -5.60 0.87
N ARG A 249 -32.17 -4.61 1.19
CA ARG A 249 -32.04 -3.24 0.66
C ARG A 249 -30.77 -2.60 1.23
N THR A 250 -29.85 -2.22 0.35
CA THR A 250 -28.67 -1.42 0.68
C THR A 250 -29.05 0.05 0.79
N VAL A 251 -28.91 0.61 2.00
CA VAL A 251 -29.04 2.06 2.24
C VAL A 251 -27.74 2.73 1.83
N LYS A 252 -27.78 3.57 0.80
CA LYS A 252 -26.65 4.43 0.40
C LYS A 252 -26.58 5.64 1.34
N THR A 253 -25.70 5.62 2.32
CA THR A 253 -25.31 6.83 3.05
C THR A 253 -24.39 7.67 2.18
N LEU A 254 -24.85 8.87 1.80
CA LEU A 254 -24.08 9.88 1.09
C LEU A 254 -22.98 10.42 2.01
N ARG A 255 -21.71 10.17 1.68
CA ARG A 255 -20.58 10.81 2.37
C ARG A 255 -20.36 12.20 1.77
N ARG A 256 -20.44 13.25 2.60
CA ARG A 256 -19.91 14.58 2.28
C ARG A 256 -18.47 14.64 2.77
N TYR A 257 -17.54 15.03 1.90
CA TYR A 257 -16.19 15.44 2.32
C TYR A 257 -16.15 16.97 2.32
N ILE A 258 -15.52 17.52 3.35
CA ILE A 258 -15.16 18.94 3.42
C ILE A 258 -13.75 19.02 2.85
N GLU A 259 -13.63 19.62 1.67
CA GLU A 259 -12.34 20.04 1.13
C GLU A 259 -11.86 21.20 1.99
N ILE A 260 -10.83 20.95 2.81
CA ILE A 260 -10.07 22.04 3.42
C ILE A 260 -9.06 22.45 2.34
N GLY A 261 -9.48 23.37 1.48
CA GLY A 261 -8.58 24.07 0.58
C GLY A 261 -7.63 24.93 1.41
N GLU A 262 -6.35 24.62 1.34
CA GLU A 262 -5.28 25.57 1.64
C GLU A 262 -5.36 26.69 0.58
N ASP A 263 -5.57 27.90 1.10
CA ASP A 263 -5.03 29.16 0.58
C ASP A 263 -5.65 29.74 -0.70
N GLY A 264 -6.32 30.88 -0.53
CA GLY A 264 -7.03 31.59 -1.58
C GLY A 264 -6.09 32.23 -2.62
N GLU A 265 -6.19 31.72 -3.85
CA GLU A 265 -5.94 32.54 -5.04
C GLU A 265 -7.25 33.24 -5.41
N GLU A 266 -7.27 34.55 -5.17
CA GLU A 266 -8.28 35.47 -5.65
C GLU A 266 -8.19 35.54 -7.19
N TYR A 267 -9.09 34.82 -7.87
CA TYR A 267 -9.26 34.91 -9.32
C TYR A 267 -9.75 36.33 -9.65
N ARG A 268 -8.88 37.13 -10.29
CA ARG A 268 -9.30 38.34 -10.99
C ARG A 268 -9.86 37.92 -12.34
N ASP A 269 -11.15 38.18 -12.54
CA ASP A 269 -11.79 38.11 -13.85
C ASP A 269 -11.18 39.19 -14.76
N GLU A 270 -10.31 38.79 -15.69
CA GLU A 270 -9.99 39.64 -16.84
C GLU A 270 -11.07 39.44 -17.91
N PRO A 271 -11.75 40.52 -18.36
CA PRO A 271 -12.73 40.42 -19.42
C PRO A 271 -12.05 40.06 -20.74
N MET A 272 -12.43 38.92 -21.34
CA MET A 272 -12.11 38.62 -22.72
C MET A 272 -12.83 39.62 -23.63
N GLU A 273 -12.04 40.48 -24.29
CA GLU A 273 -12.51 41.21 -25.45
C GLU A 273 -12.73 40.20 -26.60
N VAL A 274 -13.94 40.21 -27.14
CA VAL A 274 -14.31 39.44 -28.33
C VAL A 274 -14.13 40.39 -29.51
N GLU A 275 -13.15 40.11 -30.38
CA GLU A 275 -13.07 40.67 -31.73
C GLU A 275 -13.95 39.90 -32.71
#